data_AF-A0A936F324-F1
#
_entry.id   AF-A0A936F324-F1
#
_cell.length_a   1.000
_cell.length_b   1.000
_cell.length_c   1.000
_cell.angle_alpha   90.00
_cell.angle_beta   90.00
_cell.angle_gamma   90.00
#
_symmetry.space_group_name_H-M   'P 1'
#
loop_
_entity.id
_entity.type
_entity.pdbx_description
1 polymer ?
#
loop_
_entity_poly.entity_id
_entity_poly.type
_entity_poly.pdbx_seq_one_letter_code
_entity_poly.pdbx_strand_id
1 'polypeptide(L)'
;MKLVTLLSAAALMTTALAAGEYDALGKAVRSAWPSVSTVAVVCDSAANKGAIDAIAGAMPGMKLIVVDVKGQQDMGKALTTLGTRHPDAVVLVAGDKVAGDGTGAAAFLIQRMAAAKVPTVATTEVGVRQGAVLGLGAGTGGKLLANAKVAGVAGVTIPAGASQI
;
A
#
# COMPACT_ATOMS: atom_id res chain seq x y z
N MET A 1 -8.49 -17.54 -44.24
CA MET A 1 -7.16 -16.90 -44.12
C MET A 1 -7.42 -15.40 -44.05
N LYS A 2 -7.08 -14.57 -43.05
CA LYS A 2 -6.22 -14.57 -41.85
C LYS A 2 -6.91 -13.56 -40.88
N LEU A 3 -7.32 -13.91 -39.66
CA LEU A 3 -6.63 -13.63 -38.39
C LEU A 3 -5.61 -12.48 -38.47
N VAL A 4 -5.82 -11.39 -37.71
CA VAL A 4 -4.97 -10.99 -36.58
C VAL A 4 -5.55 -9.74 -35.92
N THR A 5 -6.04 -9.96 -34.71
CA THR A 5 -6.26 -9.06 -33.58
C THR A 5 -5.14 -8.02 -33.43
N LEU A 6 -5.46 -6.73 -33.44
CA LEU A 6 -4.62 -5.68 -32.87
C LEU A 6 -5.18 -5.27 -31.50
N LEU A 7 -4.86 -6.12 -30.53
CA LEU A 7 -4.68 -5.74 -29.14
C LEU A 7 -3.38 -4.92 -29.03
N SER A 8 -3.24 -4.17 -27.93
CA SER A 8 -2.02 -3.51 -27.41
C SER A 8 -1.95 -2.02 -27.76
N ALA A 9 -1.80 -1.07 -26.84
CA ALA A 9 -1.49 -1.16 -25.41
C ALA A 9 -2.09 0.07 -24.71
N ALA A 10 -3.02 -0.17 -23.78
CA ALA A 10 -3.28 0.82 -22.75
C ALA A 10 -2.06 0.80 -21.83
N ALA A 11 -1.14 1.73 -22.06
CA ALA A 11 -0.09 2.04 -21.11
C ALA A 11 -0.76 2.47 -19.81
N LEU A 12 -0.88 1.55 -18.85
CA LEU A 12 -1.12 1.85 -17.44
C LEU A 12 0.08 2.68 -16.98
N MET A 13 0.02 4.00 -17.23
CA MET A 13 0.89 4.94 -16.57
C MET A 13 0.50 4.92 -15.09
N THR A 14 1.16 4.06 -14.31
CA THR A 14 1.22 4.21 -12.87
C THR A 14 2.04 5.46 -12.60
N THR A 15 1.38 6.60 -12.56
CA THR A 15 1.98 7.84 -12.07
C THR A 15 2.43 7.56 -10.64
N ALA A 16 3.74 7.59 -10.42
CA ALA A 16 4.29 7.63 -9.07
C ALA A 16 3.56 8.74 -8.31
N LEU A 17 3.08 8.42 -7.10
CA LEU A 17 2.34 9.38 -6.27
C LEU A 17 3.12 10.69 -6.17
N ALA A 18 2.44 11.82 -6.35
CA ALA A 18 3.05 13.11 -6.06
C ALA A 18 3.33 13.18 -4.55
N ALA A 19 4.43 13.84 -4.13
CA ALA A 19 4.82 13.91 -2.72
C ALA A 19 3.67 14.34 -1.78
N GLY A 20 2.79 15.25 -2.23
CA GLY A 20 1.63 15.70 -1.47
C GLY A 20 0.54 14.64 -1.24
N GLU A 21 0.48 13.59 -2.06
CA GLU A 21 -0.46 12.47 -1.87
C GLU A 21 -0.01 11.57 -0.72
N TYR A 22 1.29 11.35 -0.57
CA TYR A 22 1.84 10.66 0.60
C TYR A 22 1.64 11.46 1.88
N ASP A 23 1.78 12.79 1.84
CA ASP A 23 1.49 13.65 3.01
C ASP A 23 0.04 13.53 3.48
N ALA A 24 -0.90 13.54 2.53
CA ALA A 24 -2.32 13.34 2.82
C ALA A 24 -2.57 11.92 3.36
N LEU A 25 -1.86 10.91 2.86
CA LEU A 25 -1.93 9.54 3.34
C LEU A 25 -1.40 9.44 4.78
N GLY A 26 -0.27 10.07 5.08
CA GLY A 26 0.31 10.12 6.42
C GLY A 26 -0.62 10.79 7.44
N LYS A 27 -1.31 11.86 7.04
CA LYS A 27 -2.36 12.49 7.86
C LYS A 27 -3.56 11.57 8.08
N ALA A 28 -4.04 10.90 7.02
CA ALA A 28 -5.14 9.94 7.13
C ALA A 28 -4.79 8.78 8.06
N VAL A 29 -3.58 8.22 7.93
CA VAL A 29 -3.08 7.14 8.80
C VAL A 29 -3.00 7.59 10.26
N ARG A 30 -2.45 8.78 10.56
CA ARG A 30 -2.42 9.32 11.93
C ARG A 30 -3.79 9.58 12.51
N SER A 31 -4.71 10.12 11.71
CA SER A 31 -6.07 10.39 12.15
C SER A 31 -6.84 9.10 12.38
N ALA A 32 -6.65 8.11 11.52
CA ALA A 32 -7.28 6.80 11.61
C ALA A 32 -6.74 5.99 12.78
N TRP A 33 -5.44 6.17 13.05
CA TRP A 33 -4.68 5.35 13.97
C TRP A 33 -3.59 6.14 14.69
N PRO A 34 -3.96 6.83 15.78
CA PRO A 34 -3.01 7.66 16.51
C PRO A 34 -1.86 6.87 17.17
N SER A 35 -2.06 5.58 17.41
CA SER A 35 -1.09 4.69 18.07
C SER A 35 -0.01 4.14 17.13
N VAL A 36 -0.08 4.42 15.82
CA VAL A 36 0.88 3.90 14.85
C VAL A 36 2.27 4.51 15.09
N SER A 37 3.24 3.66 15.37
CA SER A 37 4.62 4.04 15.69
C SER A 37 5.60 3.49 14.66
N THR A 38 5.28 2.36 14.04
CA THR A 38 6.14 1.64 13.11
C THR A 38 5.38 1.28 11.85
N VAL A 39 5.90 1.70 10.70
CA VAL A 39 5.30 1.43 9.39
C VAL A 39 6.30 0.64 8.56
N ALA A 40 5.85 -0.42 7.90
CA ALA A 40 6.66 -1.16 6.94
C ALA A 40 6.27 -0.84 5.51
N VAL A 41 7.25 -0.86 4.62
CA VAL A 41 7.07 -0.75 3.17
C VAL A 41 7.75 -1.95 2.53
N VAL A 42 7.02 -2.68 1.69
CA VAL A 42 7.53 -3.82 0.95
C VAL A 42 7.62 -3.42 -0.52
N CYS A 43 8.83 -3.25 -1.04
CA CYS A 43 9.05 -2.87 -2.44
C CYS A 43 10.50 -3.17 -2.86
N ASP A 44 10.79 -3.07 -4.17
CA ASP A 44 12.18 -2.97 -4.62
C ASP A 44 12.73 -1.59 -4.20
N SER A 45 13.56 -1.57 -3.16
CA SER A 45 14.09 -0.34 -2.58
C SER A 45 14.99 0.46 -3.53
N ALA A 46 15.63 -0.22 -4.48
CA ALA A 46 16.50 0.45 -5.47
C ALA A 46 15.66 1.16 -6.54
N ALA A 47 14.56 0.55 -6.95
CA ALA A 47 13.66 1.12 -7.95
C ALA A 47 12.71 2.19 -7.37
N ASN A 48 12.41 2.12 -6.06
CA ASN A 48 11.37 2.94 -5.43
C ASN A 48 11.90 3.90 -4.34
N LYS A 49 13.18 4.26 -4.40
CA LYS A 49 13.80 5.15 -3.39
C LYS A 49 13.01 6.45 -3.18
N GLY A 50 12.52 7.07 -4.25
CA GLY A 50 11.71 8.29 -4.14
C GLY A 50 10.40 8.11 -3.38
N ALA A 51 9.72 6.97 -3.54
CA ALA A 51 8.49 6.66 -2.80
C ALA A 51 8.79 6.36 -1.33
N ILE A 52 9.89 5.65 -1.04
CA ILE A 52 10.35 5.40 0.33
C ILE A 52 10.64 6.72 1.05
N ASP A 53 11.39 7.62 0.41
CA ASP A 53 11.76 8.91 0.99
C ASP A 53 10.50 9.79 1.18
N ALA A 54 9.54 9.75 0.25
CA ALA A 54 8.26 10.46 0.38
C ALA A 54 7.40 9.91 1.52
N ILE A 55 7.30 8.58 1.68
CA ILE A 55 6.58 7.95 2.80
C ILE A 55 7.25 8.32 4.14
N ALA A 56 8.58 8.28 4.21
CA ALA A 56 9.33 8.68 5.40
C ALA A 56 9.06 10.15 5.76
N GLY A 57 9.04 11.04 4.76
CA GLY A 57 8.75 12.47 4.93
C GLY A 57 7.32 12.75 5.37
N ALA A 58 6.34 12.01 4.82
CA ALA A 58 4.93 12.13 5.15
C ALA A 58 4.56 11.58 6.55
N MET A 59 5.40 10.71 7.09
CA MET A 59 5.16 10.02 8.37
C MET A 59 6.21 10.39 9.45
N PRO A 60 6.46 11.69 9.72
CA PRO A 60 7.57 12.10 10.57
C PRO A 60 7.40 11.61 12.01
N GLY A 61 8.40 10.96 12.58
CA GLY A 61 8.31 10.38 13.94
C GLY A 61 7.74 8.96 14.02
N MET A 62 7.37 8.36 12.88
CA MET A 62 7.16 6.90 12.79
C MET A 62 8.45 6.23 12.32
N LYS A 63 8.73 5.03 12.84
CA LYS A 63 9.84 4.19 12.39
C LYS A 63 9.46 3.51 11.06
N LEU A 64 10.17 3.83 9.99
CA LEU A 64 9.99 3.17 8.70
C LEU A 64 10.86 1.90 8.61
N ILE A 65 10.24 0.76 8.29
CA ILE A 65 10.88 -0.52 8.02
C ILE A 65 10.77 -0.79 6.53
N VAL A 66 11.87 -0.67 5.79
CA VAL A 66 11.89 -1.06 4.38
C VAL A 66 12.25 -2.55 4.28
N VAL A 67 11.36 -3.32 3.67
CA VAL A 67 11.58 -4.73 3.35
C VAL A 67 11.84 -4.82 1.85
N ASP A 68 13.12 -4.93 1.50
CA ASP A 68 13.58 -4.94 0.11
C ASP A 68 13.24 -6.28 -0.56
N VAL A 69 12.58 -6.20 -1.71
CA VAL A 69 12.10 -7.36 -2.47
C VAL A 69 12.42 -7.17 -3.94
N LYS A 70 13.15 -8.11 -4.56
CA LYS A 70 13.56 -8.01 -5.97
C LYS A 70 12.71 -8.88 -6.89
N GLY A 71 11.98 -9.84 -6.33
CA GLY A 71 10.99 -10.62 -7.05
C GLY A 71 10.10 -11.44 -6.12
N GLN A 72 9.18 -12.21 -6.72
CA GLN A 72 8.19 -12.99 -5.98
C GLN A 72 8.83 -14.01 -5.03
N GLN A 73 10.01 -14.54 -5.36
CA GLN A 73 10.76 -15.46 -4.50
C GLN A 73 11.16 -14.85 -3.15
N ASP A 74 11.27 -13.52 -3.07
CA ASP A 74 11.67 -12.82 -1.84
C ASP A 74 10.47 -12.60 -0.89
N MET A 75 9.24 -12.84 -1.36
CA MET A 75 8.01 -12.67 -0.56
C MET A 75 7.96 -13.52 0.68
N GLY A 76 8.48 -14.75 0.63
CA GLY A 76 8.54 -15.60 1.83
C GLY A 76 9.37 -14.94 2.93
N LYS A 77 10.55 -14.44 2.59
CA LYS A 77 11.45 -13.74 3.53
C LYS A 77 10.86 -12.40 3.99
N ALA A 78 10.18 -11.69 3.09
CA ALA A 78 9.50 -10.44 3.41
C ALA A 78 8.42 -10.68 4.48
N LEU A 79 7.58 -11.70 4.31
CA LEU A 79 6.57 -12.08 5.29
C LEU A 79 7.17 -12.51 6.63
N THR A 80 8.25 -13.30 6.62
CA THR A 80 8.96 -13.63 7.86
C THR A 80 9.46 -12.38 8.57
N THR A 81 10.05 -11.44 7.81
CA THR A 81 10.55 -10.18 8.38
C THR A 81 9.42 -9.34 8.96
N LEU A 82 8.29 -9.18 8.27
CA LEU A 82 7.12 -8.48 8.77
C LEU A 82 6.55 -9.16 10.02
N GLY A 83 6.49 -10.50 10.01
CA GLY A 83 6.03 -11.29 11.14
C GLY A 83 6.92 -11.16 12.37
N THR A 84 8.24 -11.08 12.22
CA THR A 84 9.17 -10.89 13.35
C THR A 84 9.21 -9.45 13.83
N ARG A 85 9.09 -8.49 12.92
CA ARG A 85 9.25 -7.06 13.21
C ARG A 85 7.98 -6.40 13.72
N HIS A 86 6.82 -7.05 13.53
CA HIS A 86 5.51 -6.60 13.98
C HIS A 86 5.28 -5.10 13.73
N PRO A 87 5.31 -4.65 12.46
CA PRO A 87 4.96 -3.27 12.17
C PRO A 87 3.50 -3.01 12.52
N ASP A 88 3.19 -1.79 12.95
CA ASP A 88 1.82 -1.38 13.25
C ASP A 88 1.00 -1.22 11.97
N ALA A 89 1.65 -0.90 10.84
CA ALA A 89 1.01 -0.87 9.53
C ALA A 89 1.96 -1.19 8.38
N VAL A 90 1.41 -1.62 7.25
CA VAL A 90 2.15 -1.82 6.00
C VAL A 90 1.62 -0.90 4.91
N VAL A 91 2.50 -0.14 4.26
CA VAL A 91 2.15 0.73 3.12
C VAL A 91 2.62 0.07 1.82
N LEU A 92 1.71 0.00 0.85
CA LEU A 92 1.97 -0.49 -0.49
C LEU A 92 2.38 0.66 -1.39
N VAL A 93 3.35 0.42 -2.27
CA VAL A 93 3.87 1.44 -3.19
C VAL A 93 3.23 1.26 -4.57
N ALA A 94 2.63 2.32 -5.12
CA ALA A 94 2.15 2.32 -6.49
C ALA A 94 3.31 2.12 -7.48
N GLY A 95 3.12 1.25 -8.47
CA GLY A 95 4.08 1.07 -9.56
C GLY A 95 5.31 0.21 -9.23
N ASP A 96 5.43 -0.31 -8.00
CA ASP A 96 6.45 -1.31 -7.71
C ASP A 96 6.18 -2.60 -8.50
N LYS A 97 7.23 -3.17 -9.11
CA LYS A 97 7.07 -4.30 -10.03
C LYS A 97 6.80 -5.63 -9.31
N VAL A 98 7.10 -5.70 -8.02
CA VAL A 98 7.12 -6.95 -7.26
C VAL A 98 5.92 -7.04 -6.33
N ALA A 99 5.78 -6.07 -5.43
CA ALA A 99 4.74 -5.94 -4.43
C ALA A 99 3.89 -4.68 -4.64
N GLY A 100 3.93 -4.12 -5.85
CA GLY A 100 3.21 -2.90 -6.15
C GLY A 100 1.72 -3.04 -6.00
N ASP A 101 1.13 -1.93 -5.58
CA ASP A 101 -0.29 -1.87 -5.33
C ASP A 101 -1.12 -2.27 -6.58
N GLY A 102 -2.14 -3.11 -6.36
CA GLY A 102 -2.96 -3.72 -7.41
C GLY A 102 -2.40 -5.01 -8.03
N THR A 103 -1.18 -5.44 -7.68
CA THR A 103 -0.62 -6.72 -8.16
C THR A 103 -1.13 -7.93 -7.36
N GLY A 104 -0.97 -9.15 -7.91
CA GLY A 104 -1.29 -10.38 -7.18
C GLY A 104 -0.43 -10.59 -5.93
N ALA A 105 0.80 -10.09 -5.90
CA ALA A 105 1.67 -10.14 -4.73
C ALA A 105 1.20 -9.16 -3.64
N ALA A 106 0.73 -7.95 -4.02
CA ALA A 106 0.10 -7.03 -3.08
C ALA A 106 -1.17 -7.66 -2.47
N ALA A 107 -2.03 -8.30 -3.28
CA ALA A 107 -3.20 -9.01 -2.75
C ALA A 107 -2.81 -10.09 -1.74
N PHE A 108 -1.76 -10.87 -2.03
CA PHE A 108 -1.24 -11.87 -1.10
C PHE A 108 -0.70 -11.25 0.19
N LEU A 109 0.07 -10.16 0.11
CA LEU A 109 0.55 -9.42 1.28
C LEU A 109 -0.62 -8.90 2.12
N ILE A 110 -1.62 -8.26 1.50
CA ILE A 110 -2.82 -7.75 2.17
C ILE A 110 -3.52 -8.87 2.95
N GLN A 111 -3.75 -10.02 2.33
CA GLN A 111 -4.40 -11.17 2.98
C GLN A 111 -3.59 -11.70 4.16
N ARG A 112 -2.26 -11.78 4.02
CA ARG A 112 -1.36 -12.27 5.08
C ARG A 112 -1.28 -11.31 6.25
N MET A 113 -1.20 -10.00 6.00
CA MET A 113 -1.20 -8.99 7.06
C MET A 113 -2.56 -8.92 7.75
N ALA A 114 -3.67 -9.03 7.02
CA ALA A 114 -5.00 -9.11 7.61
C ALA A 114 -5.14 -10.31 8.56
N ALA A 115 -4.61 -11.49 8.19
CA ALA A 115 -4.57 -12.65 9.09
C ALA A 115 -3.72 -12.41 10.34
N ALA A 116 -2.63 -11.62 10.21
CA ALA A 116 -1.80 -11.18 11.32
C ALA A 116 -2.40 -9.99 12.11
N LYS A 117 -3.61 -9.53 11.75
CA LYS A 117 -4.27 -8.31 12.29
C LYS A 117 -3.43 -7.04 12.13
N VAL A 118 -2.54 -7.03 11.14
CA VAL A 118 -1.79 -5.84 10.76
C VAL A 118 -2.50 -5.23 9.55
N PRO A 119 -2.84 -3.94 9.61
CA PRO A 119 -3.47 -3.25 8.51
C PRO A 119 -2.54 -3.07 7.32
N THR A 120 -3.15 -2.86 6.16
CA THR A 120 -2.43 -2.42 4.98
C THR A 120 -3.04 -1.13 4.43
N VAL A 121 -2.18 -0.30 3.85
CA VAL A 121 -2.53 0.98 3.27
C VAL A 121 -2.13 0.95 1.80
N ALA A 122 -3.10 1.18 0.93
CA ALA A 122 -2.94 1.19 -0.51
C ALA A 122 -2.88 2.64 -1.04
N THR A 123 -2.64 2.73 -2.34
CA THR A 123 -2.52 3.95 -3.15
C THR A 123 -3.44 3.93 -4.39
N THR A 124 -4.14 2.82 -4.60
CA THR A 124 -5.06 2.52 -5.70
C THR A 124 -6.37 1.95 -5.16
N GLU A 125 -7.45 2.11 -5.92
CA GLU A 125 -8.75 1.54 -5.53
C GLU A 125 -8.71 0.00 -5.48
N VAL A 126 -7.94 -0.62 -6.39
CA VAL A 126 -7.80 -2.08 -6.45
C VAL A 126 -7.22 -2.65 -5.16
N GLY A 127 -6.20 -1.99 -4.58
CA GLY A 127 -5.62 -2.41 -3.30
C GLY A 127 -6.61 -2.38 -2.15
N VAL A 128 -7.48 -1.36 -2.09
CA VAL A 128 -8.54 -1.27 -1.05
C VAL A 128 -9.58 -2.38 -1.24
N ARG A 129 -9.95 -2.68 -2.49
CA ARG A 129 -10.84 -3.82 -2.82
C ARG A 129 -10.22 -5.18 -2.50
N GLN A 130 -8.90 -5.29 -2.59
CA GLN A 130 -8.15 -6.49 -2.19
C GLN A 130 -8.05 -6.66 -0.67
N GLY A 131 -8.49 -5.67 0.11
CA GLY A 131 -8.58 -5.74 1.58
C GLY A 131 -7.67 -4.77 2.32
N ALA A 132 -7.06 -3.79 1.64
CA ALA A 132 -6.38 -2.70 2.34
C ALA A 132 -7.39 -1.85 3.11
N VAL A 133 -6.99 -1.39 4.30
CA VAL A 133 -7.85 -0.65 5.21
C VAL A 133 -8.12 0.76 4.68
N LEU A 134 -7.09 1.41 4.15
CA LEU A 134 -7.16 2.75 3.57
C LEU A 134 -6.51 2.74 2.19
N GLY A 135 -6.96 3.64 1.31
CA GLY A 135 -6.31 3.91 0.04
C GLY A 135 -6.32 5.40 -0.29
N LEU A 136 -5.18 5.96 -0.67
CA LEU A 136 -5.12 7.33 -1.18
C LEU A 136 -3.97 7.49 -2.18
N GLY A 137 -4.28 8.04 -3.35
CA GLY A 137 -3.28 8.42 -4.35
C GLY A 137 -3.89 8.62 -5.74
N ALA A 138 -3.05 8.83 -6.75
CA ALA A 138 -3.52 8.99 -8.12
C ALA A 138 -4.39 7.82 -8.60
N GLY A 139 -4.09 6.59 -8.16
CA GLY A 139 -4.86 5.38 -8.48
C GLY A 139 -6.22 5.26 -7.77
N THR A 140 -6.54 6.15 -6.83
CA THR A 140 -7.89 6.33 -6.26
C THR A 140 -8.60 7.58 -6.83
N GLY A 141 -8.00 8.22 -7.83
CA GLY A 141 -8.45 9.52 -8.35
C GLY A 141 -8.30 10.65 -7.32
N GLY A 142 -7.32 10.54 -6.41
CA GLY A 142 -7.08 11.50 -5.33
C GLY A 142 -8.09 11.41 -4.18
N LYS A 143 -8.98 10.40 -4.18
CA LYS A 143 -9.98 10.21 -3.11
C LYS A 143 -9.43 9.33 -2.01
N LEU A 144 -9.70 9.70 -0.76
CA LEU A 144 -9.45 8.81 0.37
C LEU A 144 -10.53 7.73 0.37
N LEU A 145 -10.12 6.48 0.20
CA LEU A 145 -10.98 5.31 0.26
C LEU A 145 -10.72 4.55 1.56
N ALA A 146 -11.75 3.94 2.12
CA ALA A 146 -11.62 3.11 3.31
C ALA A 146 -12.45 1.83 3.19
N ASN A 147 -11.86 0.69 3.57
CA ASN A 147 -12.59 -0.57 3.69
C ASN A 147 -13.15 -0.70 5.10
N ALA A 148 -14.44 -0.41 5.28
CA ALA A 148 -15.04 -0.33 6.61
C ALA A 148 -15.01 -1.67 7.37
N LYS A 149 -15.12 -2.79 6.65
CA LYS A 149 -15.08 -4.13 7.23
C LYS A 149 -13.70 -4.45 7.81
N VAL A 150 -12.64 -4.18 7.04
CA VAL A 150 -11.27 -4.46 7.49
C VAL A 150 -10.85 -3.46 8.57
N ALA A 151 -11.27 -2.19 8.45
CA ALA A 151 -11.05 -1.17 9.48
C ALA A 151 -11.59 -1.60 10.85
N GLY A 152 -12.83 -2.13 10.89
CA GLY A 152 -13.43 -2.62 12.14
C GLY A 152 -12.68 -3.81 12.75
N VAL A 153 -12.19 -4.75 11.94
CA VAL A 153 -11.42 -5.91 12.41
C VAL A 153 -10.03 -5.50 12.91
N ALA A 154 -9.41 -4.52 12.26
CA ALA A 154 -8.09 -4.03 12.60
C ALA A 154 -8.08 -2.93 13.69
N GLY A 155 -9.25 -2.47 14.15
CA GLY A 155 -9.35 -1.43 15.18
C GLY A 155 -9.01 -0.02 14.68
N VAL A 156 -9.26 0.24 13.41
CA VAL A 156 -8.92 1.50 12.72
C VAL A 156 -10.13 2.39 12.65
N THR A 157 -9.97 3.65 13.06
CA THR A 157 -11.03 4.64 12.88
C THR A 157 -11.03 5.11 11.43
N ILE A 158 -12.17 5.12 10.77
CA ILE A 158 -12.27 5.62 9.39
C ILE A 158 -12.17 7.16 9.43
N PRO A 159 -11.19 7.78 8.73
CA PRO A 159 -11.08 9.24 8.71
C PRO A 159 -12.31 9.92 8.10
N ALA A 160 -12.63 11.12 8.60
CA ALA A 160 -13.69 11.94 8.01
C ALA A 160 -13.37 12.28 6.55
N GLY A 161 -14.38 12.17 5.67
CA GLY A 161 -14.21 12.39 4.23
C GLY A 161 -13.71 11.17 3.44
N ALA A 162 -13.42 10.04 4.10
CA ALA A 162 -13.14 8.80 3.40
C ALA A 162 -14.41 8.23 2.76
N SER A 163 -14.35 7.91 1.47
CA SER A 163 -15.40 7.17 0.78
C SER A 163 -15.27 5.69 1.14
N GLN A 164 -16.30 5.14 1.77
CA GLN A 164 -16.31 3.74 2.16
C GLN A 164 -16.62 2.86 0.97
N ILE A 165 -15.90 1.75 0.86
CA ILE A 165 -16.13 0.71 -0.16
C ILE A 165 -16.34 -0.66 0.46
#